data_AF-A0A973MB25-F1
#
_entry.id   AF-A0A973MB25-F1
#
_cell.length_a   1.000
_cell.length_b   1.000
_cell.length_c   1.000
_cell.angle_alpha   90.00
_cell.angle_beta   90.00
_cell.angle_gamma   90.00
#
_symmetry.space_group_name_H-M   'P 1'
#
loop_
_entity.id
_entity.type
_entity.pdbx_description
1 polymer ?
#
loop_
_entity_poly.entity_id
_entity_poly.type
_entity_poly.pdbx_seq_one_letter_code
_entity_poly.pdbx_strand_id
1 'polypeptide(L)' 'MTARTWRPDATDSLRAPLGVRAVTDRTGRRWTKKPAGWTTNRKQFIRWRALVEKHGPVTEGRWP' A
#
# COMPACT_ATOMS: atom_id res chain seq x y z
N MET A 1 5.47 -15.87 -8.34
CA MET A 1 5.80 -14.78 -7.39
C MET A 1 4.64 -14.64 -6.43
N THR A 2 4.85 -14.99 -5.17
CA THR A 2 3.90 -14.74 -4.08
C THR A 2 3.75 -13.24 -3.90
N ALA A 3 2.52 -12.73 -3.91
CA ALA A 3 2.27 -11.31 -3.65
C ALA A 3 2.68 -11.02 -2.21
N ARG A 4 3.53 -10.01 -2.00
CA ARG A 4 3.94 -9.58 -0.66
C ARG A 4 2.77 -8.92 0.06
N THR A 5 2.61 -9.18 1.35
CA THR A 5 1.56 -8.56 2.18
C THR A 5 2.19 -7.88 3.38
N TRP A 6 1.79 -6.64 3.62
CA TRP A 6 2.25 -5.80 4.73
C TRP A 6 1.13 -5.60 5.74
N ARG A 7 1.40 -5.95 6.99
CA ARG A 7 0.42 -5.88 8.08
C ARG A 7 0.76 -4.75 9.06
N PRO A 8 -0.24 -4.12 9.70
CA PRO A 8 -0.02 -3.04 10.66
C PRO A 8 0.91 -3.40 11.83
N ASP A 9 0.84 -4.65 12.25
CA ASP A 9 1.56 -5.27 13.37
C ASP A 9 2.97 -5.74 13.02
N ALA A 10 3.34 -5.72 11.74
CA ALA A 10 4.62 -6.26 11.27
C ALA A 10 5.68 -5.14 11.11
N THR A 11 6.86 -5.33 11.70
CA THR A 11 7.95 -4.33 11.69
C THR A 11 8.44 -3.99 10.29
N ASP A 12 8.39 -4.96 9.37
CA ASP A 12 8.69 -4.82 7.95
C ASP A 12 7.72 -3.89 7.19
N SER A 13 6.58 -3.53 7.79
CA SER A 13 5.60 -2.63 7.21
C SER A 13 5.85 -1.13 7.49
N LEU A 14 6.86 -0.78 8.28
CA LEU A 14 7.14 0.61 8.66
C LEU A 14 7.53 1.50 7.48
N ARG A 15 8.11 0.93 6.41
CA ARG A 15 8.55 1.65 5.21
C ARG A 15 8.03 0.98 3.94
N ALA A 16 7.73 1.81 2.93
CA ALA A 16 7.34 1.30 1.62
C ALA A 16 8.50 0.54 0.99
N PRO A 17 8.32 -0.72 0.58
CA PRO A 17 9.34 -1.45 -0.13
C PRO A 17 9.66 -0.80 -1.47
N LEU A 18 10.91 -0.96 -1.91
CA LEU A 18 11.35 -0.50 -3.22
C LEU A 18 10.59 -1.27 -4.33
N GLY A 19 10.27 -0.56 -5.41
CA GLY A 19 9.56 -1.13 -6.57
C GLY A 19 8.04 -1.28 -6.40
N VAL A 20 7.49 -1.17 -5.19
CA VAL A 20 6.04 -1.32 -4.96
C VAL A 20 5.30 -0.06 -5.42
N ARG A 21 4.50 -0.22 -6.48
CA ARG A 21 3.77 0.87 -7.15
C ARG A 21 2.25 0.77 -7.01
N ALA A 22 1.74 -0.41 -6.68
CA ALA A 22 0.33 -0.63 -6.39
C ALA A 22 0.20 -1.63 -5.24
N VAL A 23 -0.79 -1.40 -4.39
CA VAL A 23 -1.21 -2.35 -3.37
C VAL A 23 -2.73 -2.38 -3.28
N THR A 24 -3.27 -3.46 -2.76
CA THR A 24 -4.70 -3.64 -2.51
C THR A 24 -4.90 -3.80 -1.02
N ASP A 25 -5.81 -3.06 -0.43
CA ASP A 25 -6.12 -3.15 0.98
C ASP A 25 -7.09 -4.29 1.31
N ARG A 26 -7.35 -4.51 2.60
CA ARG A 26 -8.25 -5.58 3.07
C ARG A 26 -9.68 -5.48 2.53
N THR A 27 -10.09 -4.31 2.05
CA THR A 27 -11.43 -4.06 1.49
C THR A 27 -11.48 -4.29 -0.01
N GLY A 28 -10.37 -4.71 -0.63
CA GLY A 28 -10.24 -4.85 -2.08
C GLY A 28 -9.97 -3.53 -2.80
N ARG A 29 -9.78 -2.43 -2.06
CA ARG A 29 -9.53 -1.12 -2.66
C ARG A 29 -8.08 -1.00 -3.07
N ARG A 30 -7.86 -0.59 -4.33
CA ARG A 30 -6.54 -0.42 -4.91
C ARG A 30 -5.96 0.94 -4.56
N TRP A 31 -4.72 0.94 -4.09
CA TRP A 31 -3.89 2.10 -3.84
C TRP A 31 -2.71 2.09 -4.80
N THR A 32 -2.37 3.27 -5.33
CA THR A 32 -1.29 3.47 -6.28
C THR A 32 -0.29 4.48 -5.74
N LYS A 33 0.99 4.25 -5.98
CA LYS A 33 2.07 5.15 -5.59
C LYS A 33 2.19 6.29 -6.59
N LYS A 34 2.23 7.50 -6.07
CA LYS A 34 2.49 8.75 -6.78
C LYS A 34 3.60 9.52 -6.04
N PRO A 35 4.21 10.55 -6.66
CA PRO A 35 5.25 11.35 -5.99
C PRO A 35 4.79 11.92 -4.64
N ALA A 36 3.53 12.35 -4.55
CA ALA A 36 2.94 12.90 -3.32
C ALA A 36 2.54 11.84 -2.27
N GLY A 37 2.54 10.54 -2.60
CA GLY A 37 2.15 9.46 -1.68
C GLY A 37 1.28 8.38 -2.31
N TRP A 38 0.52 7.68 -1.48
CA TRP A 38 -0.40 6.63 -1.90
C TRP A 38 -1.81 7.17 -2.08
N THR A 39 -2.45 6.82 -3.19
CA THR A 39 -3.81 7.27 -3.51
C THR A 39 -4.64 6.18 -4.17
N THR A 40 -5.93 6.14 -3.86
CA THR A 40 -6.88 5.17 -4.44
C THR A 40 -7.71 5.75 -5.59
N ASN A 41 -7.99 7.06 -5.55
CA ASN A 41 -8.88 7.77 -6.48
C ASN A 41 -8.33 9.15 -6.87
N ARG A 42 -7.00 9.34 -6.73
CA ARG A 42 -6.25 10.58 -7.06
C ARG A 42 -6.64 11.84 -6.27
N LYS A 43 -7.56 11.74 -5.31
CA LYS A 43 -8.04 12.87 -4.48
C LYS A 43 -7.37 12.96 -3.12
N GLN A 44 -6.98 11.83 -2.54
CA GLN A 44 -6.35 11.77 -1.23
C GLN A 44 -4.98 11.11 -1.33
N PHE A 45 -3.97 11.73 -0.73
CA PHE A 45 -2.62 11.19 -0.62
C PHE A 45 -2.31 10.89 0.83
N ILE A 46 -1.89 9.66 1.10
CA ILE A 46 -1.44 9.25 2.42
C ILE A 46 -0.03 8.65 2.34
N ARG A 47 0.70 8.73 3.44
CA ARG A 47 2.00 8.06 3.57
C ARG A 47 1.80 6.56 3.69
N TRP A 48 2.83 5.80 3.33
CA TRP A 48 2.81 4.33 3.42
C TRP A 48 2.41 3.81 4.80
N ARG A 49 3.03 4.33 5.86
CA ARG A 49 2.73 3.90 7.22
C ARG A 49 1.24 4.09 7.57
N ALA A 50 0.68 5.25 7.23
CA ALA A 50 -0.75 5.52 7.42
C ALA A 50 -1.64 4.61 6.56
N LEU A 51 -1.20 4.23 5.37
CA LEU A 51 -1.89 3.25 4.52
C LEU A 51 -1.97 1.89 5.22
N VAL A 52 -0.83 1.36 5.67
CA VAL A 52 -0.81 0.06 6.36
C VAL A 52 -1.58 0.14 7.67
N GLU A 53 -1.35 1.15 8.52
CA GLU A 53 -2.00 1.26 9.83
C GLU A 53 -3.52 1.40 9.74
N LYS A 54 -4.03 2.21 8.79
CA LYS A 54 -5.47 2.53 8.70
C LYS A 54 -6.25 1.59 7.78
N HIS A 55 -5.60 1.06 6.75
CA HIS A 55 -6.27 0.28 5.70
C HIS A 55 -5.69 -1.14 5.56
N GLY A 56 -4.58 -1.45 6.21
CA GLY A 56 -3.94 -2.75 6.13
C GLY A 56 -4.77 -3.90 6.71
N PRO A 57 -4.36 -5.16 6.47
CA PRO A 57 -3.19 -5.55 5.69
C PRO A 57 -3.32 -5.18 4.20
N VAL A 58 -2.22 -4.74 3.58
CA VAL A 58 -2.16 -4.39 2.16
C VAL A 58 -1.31 -5.41 1.41
N THR A 59 -1.77 -5.84 0.24
CA THR A 59 -1.09 -6.85 -0.60
C THR A 59 -0.58 -6.20 -1.87
N GLU A 60 0.61 -6.59 -2.33
CA GLU A 60 1.21 -6.10 -3.56
C GLU A 60 0.29 -6.35 -4.75
N GLY A 61 -0.13 -5.27 -5.39
CA GLY A 61 -0.92 -5.32 -6.61
C GLY A 61 -0.02 -5.28 -7.84
N ARG A 62 -0.42 -5.97 -8.91
CA ARG A 62 0.26 -5.80 -10.21
C ARG A 62 0.00 -4.39 -10.74
N TRP A 63 1.07 -3.70 -11.08
CA TRP A 63 1.01 -2.52 -11.94
C TRP A 63 0.72 -3.00 -13.38
N PRO A 64 -0.33 -2.50 -14.07
CA PRO A 64 -0.51 -2.79 -15.48
C PRO A 64 0.60 -2.17 -16.33
#